data_AF-A0A948AZJ2-F1
#
_entry.id   AF-A0A948AZJ2-F1
#
_cell.length_a   1.000
_cell.length_b   1.000
_cell.length_c   1.000
_cell.angle_alpha   90.00
_cell.angle_beta   90.00
_cell.angle_gamma   90.00
#
_symmetry.space_group_name_H-M   'P 1'
#
loop_
_entity.id
_entity.type
_entity.pdbx_description
1 polymer ?
#
loop_
_entity_poly.entity_id
_entity_poly.type
_entity_poly.pdbx_seq_one_letter_code
_entity_poly.pdbx_strand_id
1 'polypeptide(L)'
;MKRVLLLLPILVLSACQPILKQVTPPVTNFEECIAAGNPVMESYPRQCRHGDQTFTEEIDVTPPVPTIPTDEGPDLKGNCESAEGTWLPDSSECEYISKDKCEELGGTFNECASACRNDPEAEICTMQCVQVCQF
;
A
#
# COMPACT_ATOMS: atom_id res chain seq x y z
N MET A 1 -21.73 -26.39 -75.52
CA MET A 1 -20.59 -27.04 -74.84
C MET A 1 -19.66 -25.95 -74.32
N LYS A 2 -19.18 -26.06 -73.06
CA LYS A 2 -18.38 -25.08 -72.29
C LYS A 2 -19.25 -23.90 -71.83
N ARG A 3 -19.45 -23.58 -70.55
CA ARG A 3 -18.50 -23.42 -69.44
C ARG A 3 -19.25 -23.66 -68.11
N VAL A 4 -19.06 -24.82 -67.50
CA VAL A 4 -19.43 -25.08 -66.09
C VAL A 4 -18.24 -25.76 -65.47
N LEU A 5 -17.22 -24.98 -65.12
CA LEU A 5 -16.15 -25.42 -64.24
C LEU A 5 -15.28 -24.22 -63.89
N LEU A 6 -14.80 -24.19 -62.64
CA LEU A 6 -13.87 -23.23 -62.05
C LEU A 6 -14.51 -22.04 -61.33
N LEU A 7 -15.13 -22.26 -60.17
CA LEU A 7 -15.05 -21.35 -59.00
C LEU A 7 -15.52 -22.09 -57.73
N LEU A 8 -14.84 -23.16 -57.30
CA LEU A 8 -14.89 -23.71 -55.93
C LEU A 8 -13.85 -24.85 -55.83
N PRO A 9 -12.62 -24.55 -55.39
CA PRO A 9 -12.17 -25.16 -54.15
C PRO A 9 -11.21 -24.24 -53.37
N ILE A 10 -11.74 -23.30 -52.59
CA ILE A 10 -10.95 -22.59 -51.56
C ILE A 10 -11.28 -23.15 -50.16
N LEU A 11 -12.25 -24.06 -50.04
CA LEU A 11 -12.83 -24.47 -48.76
C LEU A 11 -12.20 -25.73 -48.12
N VAL A 12 -10.96 -26.13 -48.44
CA VAL A 12 -10.40 -27.40 -47.93
C VAL A 12 -8.96 -27.32 -47.40
N LEU A 13 -8.37 -26.13 -47.24
CA LEU A 13 -7.01 -25.98 -46.69
C LEU A 13 -6.94 -25.50 -45.22
N SER A 14 -8.09 -25.27 -44.57
CA SER A 14 -8.15 -24.74 -43.19
C SER A 14 -8.53 -25.79 -42.14
N ALA A 15 -7.97 -27.00 -42.21
CA ALA A 15 -8.25 -28.08 -41.24
C ALA A 15 -7.01 -28.57 -40.46
N CYS A 16 -5.87 -27.88 -40.57
CA CYS A 16 -4.66 -28.26 -39.85
C CYS A 16 -3.84 -27.02 -39.44
N GLN A 17 -4.44 -26.10 -38.68
CA GLN A 17 -3.63 -25.18 -37.89
C GLN A 17 -3.30 -25.88 -36.56
N PRO A 18 -2.02 -26.13 -36.24
CA PRO A 18 -1.66 -26.61 -34.91
C PRO A 18 -2.12 -25.56 -33.90
N ILE A 19 -2.92 -25.98 -32.94
CA ILE A 19 -3.31 -25.17 -31.78
C ILE A 19 -1.99 -24.84 -31.06
N LEU A 20 -1.48 -23.62 -31.27
CA LEU A 20 -0.43 -23.07 -30.44
C LEU A 20 -1.03 -22.97 -29.04
N LYS A 21 -0.76 -23.98 -28.19
CA LYS A 21 -0.98 -23.90 -26.74
C LYS A 21 -0.19 -22.68 -26.28
N GLN A 22 -0.89 -21.57 -26.08
CA GLN A 22 -0.34 -20.36 -25.49
C GLN A 22 0.10 -20.75 -24.07
N VAL A 23 1.41 -20.93 -23.89
CA VAL A 23 2.01 -21.08 -22.57
C VAL A 23 2.03 -19.68 -21.99
N THR A 24 1.05 -19.36 -21.15
CA THR A 24 1.09 -18.12 -20.37
C THR A 24 2.27 -18.22 -19.40
N PRO A 25 3.10 -17.18 -19.27
CA PRO A 25 4.16 -17.17 -18.28
C PRO A 25 3.55 -17.37 -16.87
N PRO A 26 4.26 -18.05 -15.96
CA PRO A 26 3.80 -18.17 -14.58
C PRO A 26 3.70 -16.78 -13.96
N VAL A 27 2.64 -16.54 -13.19
CA VAL A 27 2.48 -15.31 -12.41
C VAL A 27 3.34 -15.43 -11.15
N THR A 28 4.28 -14.51 -10.97
CA THR A 28 5.26 -14.54 -9.88
C THR A 28 5.28 -13.28 -9.02
N ASN A 29 4.62 -12.21 -9.45
CA ASN A 29 4.55 -10.93 -8.75
C ASN A 29 3.18 -10.25 -8.96
N PHE A 30 2.98 -9.11 -8.28
CA PHE A 30 1.74 -8.35 -8.32
C PHE A 30 1.46 -7.79 -9.72
N GLU A 31 2.48 -7.26 -10.41
CA GLU A 31 2.41 -6.66 -11.74
C GLU A 31 1.95 -7.68 -12.81
N GLU A 32 2.51 -8.89 -12.76
CA GLU A 32 2.11 -10.00 -13.62
C GLU A 32 0.67 -10.46 -13.32
N CYS A 33 0.28 -10.46 -12.04
CA CYS A 33 -1.06 -10.86 -11.63
C CYS A 33 -2.12 -9.93 -12.21
N ILE A 34 -1.91 -8.60 -12.15
CA ILE A 34 -2.83 -7.62 -12.73
C ILE A 34 -2.79 -7.61 -14.26
N ALA A 35 -1.61 -7.81 -14.87
CA ALA A 35 -1.46 -7.91 -16.32
C ALA A 35 -2.19 -9.13 -16.90
N ALA A 36 -2.31 -10.20 -16.11
CA ALA A 36 -3.11 -11.37 -16.42
C ALA A 36 -4.63 -11.18 -16.18
N GLY A 37 -5.08 -10.00 -15.73
CA GLY A 37 -6.50 -9.66 -15.56
C GLY A 37 -7.16 -10.25 -14.31
N ASN A 38 -6.36 -10.66 -13.32
CA ASN A 38 -6.87 -11.21 -12.07
C ASN A 38 -7.46 -10.11 -11.15
N PRO A 39 -8.37 -10.47 -10.22
CA PRO A 39 -8.98 -9.50 -9.31
C PRO A 39 -7.98 -8.95 -8.29
N VAL A 40 -8.03 -7.63 -8.09
CA VAL A 40 -7.34 -6.91 -7.01
C VAL A 40 -8.31 -6.72 -5.85
N MET A 41 -7.84 -6.95 -4.62
CA MET A 41 -8.61 -6.82 -3.39
C MET A 41 -8.48 -5.40 -2.82
N GLU A 42 -9.56 -4.91 -2.21
CA GLU A 42 -9.64 -3.63 -1.50
C GLU A 42 -8.80 -3.68 -0.20
N SER A 43 -7.48 -3.59 -0.34
CA SER A 43 -6.48 -3.71 0.73
C SER A 43 -5.31 -2.75 0.48
N TYR A 44 -4.59 -2.36 1.53
CA TYR A 44 -3.37 -1.57 1.43
C TYR A 44 -2.23 -2.25 2.23
N PRO A 45 -1.10 -2.61 1.59
CA PRO A 45 -0.83 -2.54 0.15
C PRO A 45 -1.82 -3.35 -0.69
N ARG A 46 -1.95 -3.04 -1.98
CA ARG A 46 -2.89 -3.74 -2.87
C ARG A 46 -2.51 -5.21 -3.01
N GLN A 47 -3.50 -6.09 -3.12
CA GLN A 47 -3.28 -7.52 -3.28
C GLN A 47 -4.03 -8.07 -4.49
N CYS A 48 -3.40 -8.92 -5.29
CA CYS A 48 -3.99 -9.54 -6.48
C CYS A 48 -4.07 -11.06 -6.31
N ARG A 49 -5.22 -11.67 -6.65
CA ARG A 49 -5.46 -13.12 -6.45
C ARG A 49 -5.44 -13.90 -7.77
N HIS A 50 -4.53 -14.87 -7.88
CA HIS A 50 -4.46 -15.81 -9.00
C HIS A 50 -4.62 -17.26 -8.50
N GLY A 51 -5.81 -17.83 -8.65
CA GLY A 51 -6.15 -19.14 -8.08
C GLY A 51 -6.10 -19.14 -6.54
N ASP A 52 -5.21 -19.96 -5.98
CA ASP A 52 -4.95 -20.06 -4.54
C ASP A 52 -3.74 -19.23 -4.07
N GLN A 53 -3.14 -18.45 -4.98
CA GLN A 53 -2.02 -17.57 -4.67
C GLN A 53 -2.49 -16.11 -4.60
N THR A 54 -1.89 -15.35 -3.68
CA THR A 54 -2.06 -13.91 -3.56
C THR A 54 -0.69 -13.24 -3.68
N PHE A 55 -0.63 -12.18 -4.49
CA PHE A 55 0.56 -11.36 -4.69
C PHE A 55 0.27 -9.98 -4.10
N THR A 56 1.17 -9.48 -3.24
CA THR A 56 1.05 -8.16 -2.61
C THR A 56 1.94 -7.17 -3.34
N GLU A 57 1.45 -5.96 -3.57
CA GLU A 57 2.23 -4.87 -4.14
C GLU A 57 3.40 -4.49 -3.21
N GLU A 58 4.62 -4.49 -3.74
CA GLU A 58 5.78 -3.95 -3.04
C GLU A 58 5.77 -2.42 -3.20
N ILE A 59 5.37 -1.73 -2.13
CA ILE A 59 5.48 -0.28 -2.04
C ILE A 59 6.71 0.09 -1.22
N ASP A 60 7.53 0.99 -1.75
CA ASP A 60 8.59 1.63 -0.98
C ASP A 60 7.94 2.58 0.04
N VAL A 61 7.58 2.04 1.21
CA VAL A 61 7.26 2.85 2.39
C VAL A 61 8.57 3.38 2.96
N THR A 62 9.23 4.29 2.24
CA THR A 62 10.06 5.26 2.94
C THR A 62 9.07 6.20 3.61
N PRO A 63 8.98 6.24 4.95
CA PRO A 63 8.39 7.40 5.59
C PRO A 63 9.09 8.62 4.98
N PRO A 64 8.41 9.75 4.72
CA PRO A 64 9.09 10.98 4.39
C PRO A 64 9.92 11.41 5.61
N VAL A 65 11.06 10.75 5.83
CA VAL A 65 12.11 11.21 6.71
C VAL A 65 12.75 12.35 5.94
N PRO A 66 12.66 13.60 6.40
CA PRO A 66 13.51 14.66 5.84
C PRO A 66 14.95 14.18 5.96
N THR A 67 15.57 13.86 4.82
CA THR A 67 16.91 13.30 4.72
C THR A 67 17.95 14.38 5.05
N ILE A 68 18.13 14.65 6.34
CA ILE A 68 19.35 15.26 6.85
C ILE A 68 20.29 14.11 7.22
N PRO A 69 21.49 14.02 6.61
CA PRO A 69 22.44 12.97 6.93
C PRO A 69 23.10 13.29 8.27
N THR A 70 22.55 12.74 9.34
CA THR A 70 23.23 12.55 10.62
C THR A 70 23.15 11.08 10.98
N ASP A 71 24.24 10.48 11.46
CA ASP A 71 24.32 9.11 11.99
C ASP A 71 23.49 8.89 13.27
N GLU A 72 22.54 9.79 13.52
CA GLU A 72 21.55 9.78 14.58
C GLU A 72 20.22 10.00 13.86
N GLY A 73 19.26 9.08 14.03
CA GLY A 73 17.96 9.14 13.36
C GLY A 73 17.21 10.45 13.64
N PRO A 74 16.01 10.66 13.08
CA PRO A 74 15.23 11.87 13.36
C PRO A 74 15.12 12.05 14.88
N ASP A 75 15.54 13.21 15.39
CA ASP A 75 15.42 13.56 16.81
C ASP A 75 13.96 13.87 17.12
N LEU A 76 13.12 12.83 17.14
CA LEU A 76 11.68 12.93 17.36
C LEU A 76 11.37 13.58 18.70
N LYS A 77 12.17 13.25 19.73
CA LYS A 77 12.05 13.85 21.06
C LYS A 77 12.34 15.34 21.03
N GLY A 78 13.51 15.74 20.52
CA GLY A 78 13.90 17.14 20.48
C GLY A 78 12.98 17.98 19.60
N ASN A 79 12.51 17.43 18.48
CA ASN A 79 11.53 18.07 17.61
C ASN A 79 10.16 18.25 18.30
N CYS A 80 9.68 17.22 19.02
CA CYS A 80 8.45 17.30 19.79
C CYS A 80 8.53 18.36 20.90
N GLU A 81 9.59 18.33 21.69
CA GLU A 81 9.80 19.27 22.81
C GLU A 81 10.01 20.70 22.31
N SER A 82 10.68 20.89 21.16
CA SER A 82 10.85 22.20 20.51
C SER A 82 9.54 22.76 19.95
N ALA A 83 8.56 21.90 19.68
CA ALA A 83 7.20 22.26 19.30
C ALA A 83 6.25 22.42 20.50
N GLU A 84 6.82 22.51 21.72
CA GLU A 84 6.09 22.65 22.99
C GLU A 84 5.22 21.43 23.35
N GLY A 85 5.44 20.30 22.70
CA GLY A 85 4.76 19.03 22.99
C GLY A 85 5.45 18.20 24.07
N THR A 86 4.78 17.11 24.45
CA THR A 86 5.31 16.10 25.40
C THR A 86 5.61 14.80 24.67
N TRP A 87 6.87 14.38 24.66
CA TRP A 87 7.29 13.16 23.95
C TRP A 87 7.00 11.90 24.76
N LEU A 88 6.36 10.92 24.11
CA LEU A 88 6.10 9.58 24.62
C LEU A 88 6.97 8.56 23.86
N PRO A 89 8.09 8.10 24.44
CA PRO A 89 9.05 7.27 23.73
C PRO A 89 8.54 5.87 23.40
N ASP A 90 7.65 5.31 24.23
CA ASP A 90 7.17 3.94 24.06
C ASP A 90 6.14 3.80 22.91
N SER A 91 5.47 4.90 22.56
CA SER A 91 4.47 4.94 21.47
C SER A 91 4.90 5.78 20.27
N SER A 92 6.10 6.38 20.29
CA SER A 92 6.55 7.35 19.28
C SER A 92 5.53 8.46 19.03
N GLU A 93 4.95 9.00 20.12
CA GLU A 93 3.91 10.04 20.05
C GLU A 93 4.38 11.35 20.69
N CYS A 94 3.94 12.47 20.12
CA CYS A 94 4.08 13.80 20.72
C CYS A 94 2.71 14.33 21.13
N GLU A 95 2.45 14.48 22.43
CA GLU A 95 1.19 15.03 22.95
C GLU A 95 1.20 16.56 22.95
N TYR A 96 0.02 17.15 22.83
CA TYR A 96 -0.26 18.59 22.92
C TYR A 96 0.46 19.48 21.88
N ILE A 97 0.99 18.88 20.82
CA ILE A 97 1.54 19.59 19.66
C ILE A 97 0.42 20.08 18.74
N SER A 98 0.64 21.20 18.04
CA SER A 98 -0.32 21.70 17.05
C SER A 98 -0.31 20.85 15.77
N LYS A 99 -1.43 20.87 15.04
CA LYS A 99 -1.55 20.21 13.73
C LYS A 99 -0.44 20.62 12.77
N ASP A 100 -0.25 21.93 12.61
CA ASP A 100 0.74 22.49 11.68
C ASP A 100 2.15 21.99 12.02
N LYS A 101 2.51 21.95 13.32
CA LYS A 101 3.81 21.44 13.76
C LYS A 101 3.94 19.93 13.59
N CYS A 102 2.88 19.17 13.84
CA CYS A 102 2.89 17.74 13.57
C CYS A 102 3.15 17.42 12.10
N GLU A 103 2.42 18.10 11.20
CA GLU A 103 2.56 17.93 9.75
C GLU A 103 3.92 18.42 9.23
N GLU A 104 4.44 19.53 9.76
CA GLU A 104 5.80 20.02 9.46
C GLU A 104 6.89 19.00 9.85
N LEU A 105 6.68 18.25 10.93
CA LEU A 105 7.59 17.20 11.39
C LEU A 105 7.40 15.85 10.67
N GLY A 106 6.42 15.76 9.75
CA GLY A 106 6.14 14.55 8.98
C GLY A 106 5.32 13.49 9.74
N GLY A 107 4.69 13.84 10.86
CA GLY A 107 3.83 12.95 11.61
C GLY A 107 2.36 13.00 11.18
N THR A 108 1.55 12.09 11.73
CA THR A 108 0.09 12.05 11.55
C THR A 108 -0.61 12.68 12.75
N PHE A 109 -1.32 13.77 12.52
CA PHE A 109 -2.03 14.48 13.59
C PHE A 109 -3.37 13.82 13.93
N ASN A 110 -3.60 13.60 15.21
CA ASN A 110 -4.89 13.20 15.76
C ASN A 110 -5.36 14.27 16.77
N GLU A 111 -6.43 14.96 16.43
CA GLU A 111 -7.02 16.04 17.23
C GLU A 111 -7.65 15.55 18.55
N CYS A 112 -8.00 14.27 18.63
CA CYS A 112 -8.66 13.70 19.79
C CYS A 112 -8.31 12.21 19.98
N ALA A 113 -7.14 11.97 20.57
CA ALA A 113 -6.79 10.65 21.09
C ALA A 113 -7.24 10.50 22.56
N SER A 114 -7.49 9.25 22.97
CA SER A 114 -7.83 8.94 24.37
C SER A 114 -6.62 9.20 25.29
N ALA A 115 -6.87 9.78 26.45
CA ALA A 115 -5.85 9.98 27.50
C ALA A 115 -5.25 8.66 28.03
N CYS A 116 -5.96 7.54 27.89
CA CYS A 116 -5.49 6.22 28.35
C CYS A 116 -4.95 5.32 27.24
N ARG A 117 -4.82 5.77 25.99
CA ARG A 117 -4.56 4.86 24.86
C ARG A 117 -3.28 4.02 25.00
N ASN A 118 -2.34 4.49 25.82
CA ASN A 118 -1.05 3.84 26.10
C ASN A 118 -1.02 3.13 27.46
N ASP A 119 -2.14 3.02 28.16
CA ASP A 119 -2.27 2.32 29.45
C ASP A 119 -3.25 1.14 29.31
N PRO A 120 -2.75 -0.11 29.21
CA PRO A 120 -3.61 -1.29 29.09
C PRO A 120 -4.36 -1.64 30.38
N GLU A 121 -3.94 -1.10 31.53
CA GLU A 121 -4.55 -1.37 32.85
C GLU A 121 -5.56 -0.28 33.25
N ALA A 122 -5.81 0.71 32.38
CA ALA A 122 -6.73 1.79 32.67
C ALA A 122 -8.18 1.30 32.78
N GLU A 123 -8.71 1.30 34.00
CA GLU A 123 -10.12 0.94 34.25
C GLU A 123 -11.10 2.08 33.93
N ILE A 124 -10.63 3.33 33.99
CA ILE A 124 -11.44 4.53 33.76
C ILE A 124 -10.64 5.53 32.93
N CYS A 125 -11.26 5.98 31.84
CA CYS A 125 -10.71 6.99 30.96
C CYS A 125 -11.57 8.23 30.93
N THR A 126 -10.94 9.38 31.11
CA THR A 126 -11.63 10.65 30.90
C THR A 126 -11.95 10.78 29.42
N MET A 127 -13.16 11.23 29.09
CA MET A 127 -13.56 11.53 27.71
C MET A 127 -12.93 12.86 27.21
N GLN A 128 -11.73 13.16 27.68
CA GLN A 128 -10.96 14.33 27.31
C GLN A 128 -10.10 13.99 26.11
N CYS A 129 -10.11 14.86 25.09
CA CYS A 129 -9.24 14.74 23.94
C CYS A 129 -7.81 15.13 24.32
N VAL A 130 -6.86 14.28 23.98
CA VAL A 130 -5.44 14.61 23.95
C VAL A 130 -5.03 14.74 22.48
N GLN A 131 -4.51 15.90 22.10
CA GLN A 131 -3.96 16.11 20.76
C GLN A 131 -2.64 15.37 20.68
N VAL A 132 -2.43 14.58 19.62
CA VAL A 132 -1.21 13.77 19.48
C VAL A 132 -0.71 13.80 18.04
N CYS A 133 0.61 13.71 17.90
CA CYS A 133 1.28 13.47 16.63
C CYS A 133 1.99 12.12 16.66
N GLN A 134 1.65 11.24 15.71
CA GLN A 134 2.21 9.90 15.58
C GLN A 134 3.29 9.86 14.49
N PHE A 135 4.43 9.24 14.78
CA PHE A 135 5.59 9.13 13.87
C PHE A 135 5.86 7.68 13.44
#